data_AF-A0A3N1CNZ5-F1
#
_entry.id   AF-A0A3N1CNZ5-F1
#
_cell.length_a   1.000
_cell.length_b   1.000
_cell.length_c   1.000
_cell.angle_alpha   90.00
_cell.angle_beta   90.00
_cell.angle_gamma   90.00
#
_symmetry.space_group_name_H-M   'P 1'
#
loop_
_entity.id
_entity.type
_entity.pdbx_description
1 polymer ?
#
loop_
_entity_poly.entity_id
_entity_poly.type
_entity_poly.pdbx_seq_one_letter_code
_entity_poly.pdbx_strand_id
1 'polypeptide(L)'
;MYEGDRAGEADPVAAFVARLNRALLSADISNTSELARLAARLLAKGEISTSLARSTVDDHLKGNRAGLPDWKLVRAIVRVCRATATPEGLAEIGTERQWGDWYAAAQQDLQRARRAPRPGSPPRPVHDVLPAPVTESGPLDGDALDDAFAIYAGGDGEHDDRLLAAWPQGASTWPPDDQLQPPPGPSLAEYIVMSPARFEREVAELYGDEDLRYGLVPLPTADFDQIAADWMTAQYGRTGGRLYRQAVATSPERPRSAYLIAVLLGCDGFTRHSTAWLSIAARAGYQRAIELATYPDLTLGCSITAHLIGNEYERRPQTARISHVFFQASSRAASTAQKTS
;
A
#
# COMPACT_ATOMS: atom_id res chain seq x y z
N MET A 1 -16.87 -28.34 28.43
CA MET A 1 -17.03 -29.17 27.22
C MET A 1 -18.29 -28.65 26.52
N TYR A 2 -18.13 -27.78 25.52
CA TYR A 2 -19.24 -27.24 24.71
C TYR A 2 -19.06 -27.83 23.30
N GLU A 3 -19.65 -29.00 23.09
CA GLU A 3 -19.80 -29.63 21.77
C GLU A 3 -21.29 -29.57 21.43
N GLY A 4 -21.67 -28.71 20.49
CA GLY A 4 -23.06 -28.59 20.07
C GLY A 4 -23.39 -27.29 19.36
N ASP A 5 -22.68 -26.99 18.27
CA ASP A 5 -23.21 -26.24 17.11
C ASP A 5 -22.06 -25.99 16.11
N ARG A 6 -21.95 -26.86 15.09
CA ARG A 6 -21.19 -26.57 13.85
C ARG A 6 -22.17 -26.41 12.68
N ALA A 7 -23.32 -25.78 12.94
CA ALA A 7 -24.33 -25.48 11.93
C ALA A 7 -24.18 -24.00 11.51
N GLY A 8 -23.70 -23.79 10.29
CA GLY A 8 -23.34 -22.49 9.74
C GLY A 8 -21.85 -22.26 9.88
N GLU A 9 -21.10 -22.40 8.78
CA GLU A 9 -19.67 -22.09 8.72
C GLU A 9 -19.50 -20.58 8.91
N ALA A 10 -19.53 -20.15 10.18
CA ALA A 10 -19.51 -18.76 10.55
C ALA A 10 -18.25 -18.12 9.97
N ASP A 11 -18.42 -17.02 9.25
CA ASP A 11 -17.32 -16.24 8.69
C ASP A 11 -16.23 -16.06 9.78
N PRO A 12 -15.00 -16.57 9.56
CA PRO A 12 -13.95 -16.54 10.57
C PRO A 12 -13.61 -15.11 11.00
N VAL A 13 -13.80 -14.13 10.10
CA VAL A 13 -13.63 -12.71 10.42
C VAL A 13 -14.72 -12.25 11.38
N ALA A 14 -15.99 -12.52 11.07
CA ALA A 14 -17.12 -12.16 11.93
C ALA A 14 -17.03 -12.81 13.32
N ALA A 15 -16.63 -14.08 13.40
CA ALA A 15 -16.43 -14.79 14.66
C ALA A 15 -15.31 -14.17 15.51
N PHE A 16 -14.20 -13.77 14.88
CA PHE A 16 -13.10 -13.10 15.56
C PHE A 16 -13.49 -11.70 16.05
N VAL A 17 -14.17 -10.91 15.20
CA VAL A 17 -14.68 -9.57 15.54
C VAL A 17 -15.69 -9.64 16.68
N ALA A 18 -16.60 -10.62 16.68
CA ALA A 18 -17.55 -10.84 17.78
C ALA A 18 -16.86 -11.16 19.11
N ARG A 19 -15.70 -11.83 19.08
CA ARG A 19 -14.88 -12.04 20.28
C ARG A 19 -14.23 -10.74 20.74
N LEU A 20 -13.75 -9.91 19.82
CA LEU A 20 -13.14 -8.61 20.14
C LEU A 20 -14.16 -7.65 20.76
N ASN A 21 -15.38 -7.61 20.22
CA ASN A 21 -16.49 -6.84 20.78
C ASN A 21 -16.88 -7.33 22.18
N ARG A 22 -16.86 -8.64 22.45
CA ARG A 22 -17.08 -9.16 23.81
C ARG A 22 -16.01 -8.68 24.79
N ALA A 23 -14.74 -8.68 24.41
CA ALA A 23 -13.68 -8.16 25.28
C ALA A 23 -13.82 -6.65 25.57
N LEU A 24 -14.30 -5.85 24.61
CA LEU A 24 -14.61 -4.44 24.84
C LEU A 24 -15.74 -4.26 25.84
N LEU A 25 -16.81 -5.06 25.72
CA LEU A 25 -17.93 -5.05 26.67
C LEU A 25 -17.49 -5.47 28.08
N SER A 26 -16.70 -6.53 28.21
CA SER A 26 -16.15 -6.98 29.52
C SER A 26 -15.20 -5.95 30.15
N ALA A 27 -14.66 -5.01 29.36
CA ALA A 27 -13.80 -3.92 29.82
C ALA A 27 -14.56 -2.61 30.08
N ASP A 28 -15.90 -2.64 29.98
CA ASP A 28 -16.80 -1.47 30.07
C ASP A 28 -16.46 -0.35 29.06
N ILE A 29 -15.98 -0.72 27.88
CA ILE A 29 -15.66 0.22 26.80
C ILE A 29 -16.85 0.26 25.83
N SER A 30 -17.64 1.32 25.94
CA SER A 30 -18.93 1.44 25.25
C SER A 30 -18.84 1.85 23.78
N ASN A 31 -17.75 2.52 23.37
CA ASN A 31 -17.63 3.07 22.01
C ASN A 31 -16.17 3.28 21.56
N THR A 32 -15.98 3.48 20.26
CA THR A 32 -14.65 3.63 19.62
C THR A 32 -13.93 4.92 19.97
N SER A 33 -14.66 6.00 20.34
CA SER A 33 -14.03 7.26 20.77
C SER A 33 -13.40 7.12 22.15
N GLU A 34 -14.08 6.41 23.06
CA GLU A 34 -13.55 6.08 24.37
C GLU A 34 -12.31 5.18 24.27
N LEU A 35 -12.38 4.13 23.45
CA LEU A 35 -11.25 3.24 23.16
C LEU A 35 -10.03 4.02 22.63
N ALA A 36 -10.22 4.91 21.66
CA ALA A 36 -9.14 5.73 21.11
C ALA A 36 -8.52 6.67 22.17
N ARG A 37 -9.35 7.28 23.03
CA ARG A 37 -8.89 8.12 24.14
C ARG A 37 -8.06 7.34 25.15
N LEU A 38 -8.49 6.13 25.52
CA LEU A 38 -7.77 5.26 26.45
C LEU A 38 -6.45 4.78 25.82
N ALA A 39 -6.47 4.41 24.55
CA ALA A 39 -5.26 4.03 23.81
C ALA A 39 -4.24 5.17 23.75
N ALA A 40 -4.66 6.41 23.49
CA ALA A 40 -3.76 7.56 23.50
C ALA A 40 -3.07 7.75 24.88
N ARG A 41 -3.78 7.49 25.99
CA ARG A 41 -3.19 7.53 27.34
C ARG A 41 -2.16 6.44 27.55
N LEU A 42 -2.42 5.20 27.12
CA LEU A 42 -1.45 4.10 27.22
C LEU A 42 -0.25 4.30 26.30
N LEU A 43 -0.46 4.90 25.13
CA LEU A 43 0.60 5.23 24.18
C LEU A 43 1.56 6.26 24.78
N ALA A 44 1.02 7.31 25.43
CA ALA A 44 1.82 8.32 26.12
C ALA A 44 2.66 7.75 27.28
N LYS A 45 2.23 6.62 27.86
CA LYS A 45 2.99 5.89 28.90
C LYS A 45 3.97 4.86 28.33
N GLY A 46 3.99 4.66 27.01
CA GLY A 46 4.79 3.61 26.37
C GLY A 46 4.27 2.18 26.60
N GLU A 47 3.05 2.00 27.11
CA GLU A 47 2.45 0.69 27.38
C GLU A 47 1.94 0.00 26.11
N ILE A 48 1.66 0.78 25.06
CA ILE A 48 1.37 0.30 23.71
C ILE A 48 2.26 1.02 22.69
N SER A 49 2.53 0.39 21.55
CA SER A 49 3.40 0.93 20.50
C SER A 49 2.65 1.39 19.25
N THR A 50 1.32 1.30 19.24
CA THR A 50 0.49 1.56 18.05
C THR A 50 -0.65 2.48 18.41
N SER A 51 -0.82 3.55 17.63
CA SER A 51 -1.96 4.45 17.75
C SER A 51 -3.22 3.81 17.17
N LEU A 52 -4.35 3.93 17.89
CA LEU A 52 -5.65 3.44 17.45
C LEU A 52 -6.43 4.55 16.76
N ALA A 53 -6.30 4.66 15.44
CA ALA A 53 -7.11 5.57 14.65
C ALA A 53 -8.60 5.16 14.71
N ARG A 54 -9.48 6.10 15.11
CA ARG A 54 -10.90 5.82 15.36
C ARG A 54 -11.61 5.15 14.18
N SER A 55 -11.44 5.69 12.97
CA SER A 55 -12.06 5.17 11.75
C SER A 55 -11.66 3.72 11.46
N THR A 56 -10.36 3.43 11.51
CA THR A 56 -9.83 2.07 11.27
C THR A 56 -10.39 1.06 12.28
N VAL A 57 -10.47 1.43 13.55
CA VAL A 57 -11.01 0.54 14.59
C VAL A 57 -12.51 0.32 14.38
N ASP A 58 -13.26 1.39 14.10
CA ASP A 58 -14.70 1.32 13.85
C ASP A 58 -15.03 0.43 12.64
N ASP A 59 -14.30 0.59 11.53
CA ASP A 59 -14.42 -0.27 10.34
C ASP A 59 -14.25 -1.75 10.66
N HIS A 60 -13.22 -2.08 11.45
CA HIS A 60 -12.93 -3.47 11.82
C HIS A 60 -13.98 -4.04 12.78
N LEU A 61 -14.40 -3.28 13.79
CA LEU A 61 -15.36 -3.73 14.79
C LEU A 61 -16.78 -3.89 14.22
N LYS A 62 -17.12 -3.12 13.18
CA LYS A 62 -18.39 -3.25 12.43
C LYS A 62 -18.35 -4.33 11.35
N GLY A 63 -17.18 -4.92 11.07
CA GLY A 63 -17.04 -5.91 10.00
C GLY A 63 -17.04 -5.32 8.58
N ASN A 64 -16.83 -4.01 8.42
CA ASN A 64 -16.79 -3.35 7.11
C ASN A 64 -15.54 -3.71 6.29
N ARG A 65 -14.56 -4.40 6.89
CA ARG A 65 -13.32 -4.83 6.24
C ARG A 65 -13.33 -6.34 6.02
N ALA A 66 -13.01 -6.76 4.80
CA ALA A 66 -13.02 -8.16 4.35
C ALA A 66 -11.92 -9.06 4.95
N GLY A 67 -11.22 -8.62 6.00
CA GLY A 67 -10.10 -9.33 6.59
C GLY A 67 -9.94 -9.03 8.07
N LEU A 68 -9.14 -9.88 8.73
CA LEU A 68 -8.79 -9.69 10.12
C LEU A 68 -8.02 -8.37 10.32
N PRO A 69 -8.21 -7.69 11.46
CA PRO A 69 -7.41 -6.52 11.80
C PRO A 69 -5.93 -6.91 11.97
N ASP A 70 -5.00 -5.99 11.71
CA ASP A 70 -3.57 -6.26 11.93
C ASP A 70 -3.28 -6.68 13.38
N TRP A 71 -2.32 -7.58 13.58
CA TRP A 71 -2.00 -8.08 14.92
C TRP A 71 -1.59 -6.97 15.91
N LYS A 72 -0.87 -5.94 15.44
CA LYS A 72 -0.50 -4.80 16.31
C LYS A 72 -1.74 -4.05 16.78
N LEU A 73 -2.76 -3.92 15.93
CA LEU A 73 -4.05 -3.32 16.27
C LEU A 73 -4.78 -4.17 17.33
N VAL A 74 -4.91 -5.47 17.10
CA VAL A 74 -5.57 -6.40 18.03
C VAL A 74 -4.89 -6.35 19.40
N ARG A 75 -3.56 -6.47 19.43
CA ARG A 75 -2.78 -6.41 20.67
C ARG A 75 -2.96 -5.10 21.42
N ALA A 76 -2.97 -3.97 20.71
CA ALA A 76 -3.24 -2.67 21.32
C ALA A 76 -4.65 -2.58 21.93
N ILE A 77 -5.68 -3.07 21.23
CA ILE A 77 -7.06 -3.12 21.75
C ILE A 77 -7.15 -3.99 23.00
N VAL A 78 -6.56 -5.20 22.98
CA VAL A 78 -6.55 -6.12 24.13
C VAL A 78 -5.85 -5.52 25.34
N ARG A 79 -4.73 -4.82 25.12
CA ARG A 79 -4.03 -4.10 26.20
C ARG A 79 -4.90 -3.01 26.82
N VAL A 80 -5.59 -2.22 26.00
CA VAL A 80 -6.52 -1.22 26.50
C VAL A 80 -7.64 -1.87 27.32
N CYS A 81 -8.27 -2.93 26.80
CA CYS A 81 -9.32 -3.66 27.52
C CYS A 81 -8.83 -4.19 28.87
N ARG A 82 -7.66 -4.83 28.90
CA ARG A 82 -7.08 -5.38 30.14
C ARG A 82 -6.68 -4.29 31.13
N ALA A 83 -6.26 -3.11 30.67
CA ALA A 83 -5.88 -2.01 31.54
C ALA A 83 -7.09 -1.32 32.21
N THR A 84 -8.29 -1.45 31.65
CA THR A 84 -9.52 -0.85 32.19
C THR A 84 -10.46 -1.84 32.88
N ALA A 85 -10.28 -3.14 32.64
CA ALA A 85 -11.16 -4.17 33.18
C ALA A 85 -11.08 -4.30 34.71
N THR A 86 -12.21 -4.65 35.32
CA THR A 86 -12.26 -5.09 36.72
C THR A 86 -11.59 -6.47 36.87
N PRO A 87 -11.25 -6.90 38.10
CA PRO A 87 -10.72 -8.23 38.34
C PRO A 87 -11.56 -9.37 37.74
N GLU A 88 -12.88 -9.22 37.72
CA GLU A 88 -13.82 -10.18 37.13
C GLU A 88 -13.73 -10.17 35.59
N GLY A 89 -13.69 -8.99 34.97
CA GLY A 89 -13.60 -8.83 33.51
C GLY A 89 -12.26 -9.33 32.92
N LEU A 90 -11.19 -9.34 33.72
CA LEU A 90 -9.88 -9.83 33.26
C LEU A 90 -9.88 -11.29 32.83
N ALA A 91 -10.68 -12.14 33.49
CA ALA A 91 -10.82 -13.54 33.14
C ALA A 91 -11.53 -13.73 31.79
N GLU A 92 -12.55 -12.91 31.52
CA GLU A 92 -13.32 -12.95 30.27
C GLU A 92 -12.53 -12.42 29.07
N ILE A 93 -11.76 -11.35 29.27
CA ILE A 93 -10.93 -10.76 28.21
C ILE A 93 -9.80 -11.72 27.81
N GLY A 94 -9.26 -12.47 28.76
CA GLY A 94 -8.10 -13.34 28.53
C GLY A 94 -6.79 -12.57 28.39
N THR A 95 -5.69 -13.31 28.20
CA THR A 95 -4.31 -12.78 28.13
C THR A 95 -3.90 -12.45 26.69
N GLU A 96 -2.88 -11.59 26.52
CA GLU A 96 -2.31 -11.31 25.18
C GLU A 96 -1.88 -12.59 24.44
N ARG A 97 -1.37 -13.58 25.17
CA ARG A 97 -0.97 -14.88 24.60
C ARG A 97 -2.17 -15.64 24.01
N GLN A 98 -3.26 -15.75 24.78
CA GLN A 98 -4.49 -16.39 24.31
C GLN A 98 -5.06 -15.69 23.07
N TRP A 99 -5.00 -14.36 23.04
CA TRP A 99 -5.37 -13.59 21.85
C TRP A 99 -4.49 -13.87 20.64
N GLY A 100 -3.19 -14.10 20.84
CA GLY A 100 -2.28 -14.53 19.78
C GLY A 100 -2.67 -15.89 19.21
N ASP A 101 -2.99 -16.84 20.08
CA ASP A 101 -3.45 -18.18 19.67
C ASP A 101 -4.79 -18.10 18.90
N TRP A 102 -5.75 -17.30 19.37
CA TRP A 102 -7.02 -17.07 18.68
C TRP A 102 -6.86 -16.37 17.33
N TYR A 103 -5.95 -15.40 17.25
CA TYR A 103 -5.66 -14.69 16.00
C TYR A 103 -5.02 -15.62 14.96
N ALA A 104 -4.04 -16.44 15.38
CA ALA A 104 -3.42 -17.44 14.52
C ALA A 104 -4.45 -18.48 14.01
N ALA A 105 -5.34 -18.95 14.88
CA ALA A 105 -6.42 -19.85 14.49
C ALA A 105 -7.36 -19.20 13.45
N ALA A 106 -7.79 -17.95 13.70
CA ALA A 106 -8.64 -17.21 12.77
C ALA A 106 -7.96 -16.98 11.40
N GLN A 107 -6.65 -16.73 11.38
CA GLN A 107 -5.89 -16.62 10.13
C GLN A 107 -5.86 -17.95 9.36
N GLN A 108 -5.66 -19.08 10.04
CA GLN A 108 -5.69 -20.40 9.41
C GLN A 108 -7.08 -20.71 8.82
N ASP A 109 -8.14 -20.40 9.56
CA ASP A 109 -9.51 -20.62 9.09
C ASP A 109 -9.84 -19.71 7.90
N LEU A 110 -9.40 -18.45 7.90
CA LEU A 110 -9.53 -17.55 6.75
C LEU A 110 -8.76 -18.07 5.52
N GLN A 111 -7.56 -18.64 5.71
CA GLN A 111 -6.80 -19.25 4.62
C GLN A 111 -7.49 -20.51 4.08
N ARG A 112 -8.06 -21.35 4.95
CA ARG A 112 -8.85 -22.53 4.54
C ARG A 112 -10.07 -22.11 3.73
N ALA A 113 -10.84 -21.14 4.22
CA ALA A 113 -12.02 -20.62 3.53
C ALA A 113 -11.67 -20.05 2.14
N ARG A 114 -10.52 -19.39 1.99
CA ARG A 114 -10.04 -18.89 0.69
C ARG A 114 -9.61 -20.00 -0.29
N ARG A 115 -9.14 -21.14 0.24
CA ARG A 115 -8.73 -22.31 -0.56
C ARG A 115 -9.89 -23.24 -0.89
N ALA A 116 -10.97 -23.18 -0.11
CA ALA A 116 -12.16 -23.98 -0.35
C ALA A 116 -12.70 -23.67 -1.76
N PRO A 117 -12.99 -24.70 -2.59
CA PRO A 117 -13.65 -24.51 -3.87
C PRO A 117 -14.95 -23.75 -3.62
N ARG A 118 -15.16 -22.62 -4.32
CA ARG A 118 -16.42 -21.88 -4.21
C ARG A 118 -17.56 -22.81 -4.62
N PRO A 119 -18.51 -23.15 -3.72
CA PRO A 119 -19.63 -24.01 -4.07
C PRO A 119 -20.42 -23.34 -5.20
N GLY A 120 -20.57 -24.04 -6.32
CA GLY A 120 -21.29 -23.54 -7.49
C GLY A 120 -20.50 -22.68 -8.46
N SER A 121 -19.17 -22.53 -8.31
CA SER A 121 -18.37 -22.03 -9.44
C SER A 121 -18.36 -23.11 -10.54
N PRO A 122 -18.93 -22.85 -11.73
CA PRO A 122 -18.91 -23.81 -12.82
C PRO A 122 -17.45 -24.20 -13.12
N PRO A 123 -17.18 -25.44 -13.52
CA PRO A 123 -15.84 -25.86 -13.90
C PRO A 123 -15.31 -24.85 -14.92
N ARG A 124 -14.17 -24.23 -14.58
CA ARG A 124 -13.54 -23.23 -15.43
C ARG A 124 -13.32 -23.89 -16.79
N PRO A 125 -13.90 -23.39 -17.90
CA PRO A 125 -13.71 -24.00 -19.20
C PRO A 125 -12.20 -24.08 -19.46
N VAL A 126 -11.74 -25.29 -19.77
CA VAL A 126 -10.34 -25.56 -20.12
C VAL A 126 -10.14 -24.90 -21.49
N HIS A 127 -9.71 -23.65 -21.50
CA HIS A 127 -9.43 -22.93 -22.74
C HIS A 127 -8.11 -23.45 -23.33
N ASP A 128 -8.22 -24.48 -24.17
CA ASP A 128 -7.14 -24.97 -25.05
C ASP A 128 -7.05 -24.18 -26.38
N VAL A 129 -7.54 -22.93 -26.42
CA VAL A 129 -7.50 -22.12 -27.64
C VAL A 129 -6.88 -20.77 -27.32
N LEU A 130 -5.64 -20.57 -27.77
CA LEU A 130 -5.00 -19.27 -27.91
C LEU A 130 -5.91 -18.36 -28.75
N PRO A 131 -6.46 -17.25 -28.20
CA PRO A 131 -7.11 -16.27 -29.03
C PRO A 131 -6.05 -15.59 -29.90
N ALA A 132 -6.41 -15.38 -31.17
CA ALA A 132 -5.62 -14.58 -32.10
C ALA A 132 -5.38 -13.16 -31.52
N PRO A 133 -4.25 -12.50 -31.87
CA PRO A 133 -3.96 -11.16 -31.39
C PRO A 133 -5.07 -10.19 -31.79
N VAL A 134 -5.68 -9.57 -30.78
CA VAL A 134 -6.67 -8.51 -30.96
C VAL A 134 -5.94 -7.24 -31.38
N THR A 135 -5.95 -6.95 -32.68
CA THR A 135 -5.68 -5.62 -33.23
C THR A 135 -6.97 -4.80 -33.16
N GLU A 136 -7.21 -4.11 -32.05
CA GLU A 136 -8.19 -3.02 -32.00
C GLU A 136 -7.51 -1.75 -31.50
N SER A 137 -7.10 -0.93 -32.46
CA SER A 137 -6.72 0.47 -32.26
C SER A 137 -7.97 1.32 -32.44
N GLY A 138 -8.84 1.32 -31.43
CA GLY A 138 -9.90 2.32 -31.29
C GLY A 138 -9.41 3.50 -30.45
N PRO A 139 -9.83 4.75 -30.73
CA PRO A 139 -9.63 5.85 -29.79
C PRO A 139 -10.30 5.46 -28.47
N LEU A 140 -9.54 5.51 -27.38
CA LEU A 140 -10.08 5.30 -26.03
C LEU A 140 -11.06 6.44 -25.73
N ASP A 141 -12.36 6.18 -25.91
CA ASP A 141 -13.41 7.06 -25.47
C ASP A 141 -13.28 7.32 -23.97
N GLY A 142 -13.34 8.59 -23.58
CA GLY A 142 -13.17 9.05 -22.21
C GLY A 142 -14.16 8.43 -21.22
N ASP A 143 -15.26 7.87 -21.72
CA ASP A 143 -16.38 7.35 -20.92
C ASP A 143 -16.14 5.90 -20.42
N ALA A 144 -15.35 5.08 -21.11
CA ALA A 144 -15.02 3.72 -20.64
C ALA A 144 -14.10 3.71 -19.40
N LEU A 145 -13.51 4.87 -19.09
CA LEU A 145 -12.71 5.07 -17.88
C LEU A 145 -13.59 5.31 -16.65
N ASP A 146 -14.82 5.80 -16.78
CA ASP A 146 -15.64 6.20 -15.64
C ASP A 146 -16.16 5.00 -14.81
N ASP A 147 -16.44 3.86 -15.45
CA ASP A 147 -16.92 2.65 -14.75
C ASP A 147 -15.82 1.94 -13.95
N ALA A 148 -14.56 2.04 -14.37
CA ALA A 148 -13.44 1.51 -13.60
C ALA A 148 -13.19 2.35 -12.34
N PHE A 149 -13.46 3.67 -12.37
CA PHE A 149 -13.17 4.60 -11.26
C PHE A 149 -14.30 4.75 -10.22
N ALA A 150 -15.55 4.36 -10.53
CA ALA A 150 -16.64 4.38 -9.55
C ALA A 150 -16.37 3.47 -8.31
N ILE A 151 -15.49 2.48 -8.44
CA ILE A 151 -15.02 1.63 -7.33
C ILE A 151 -14.01 2.36 -6.40
N TYR A 152 -13.47 3.51 -6.83
CA TYR A 152 -12.33 4.19 -6.19
C TYR A 152 -12.70 5.37 -5.27
N ALA A 153 -13.95 5.85 -5.27
CA ALA A 153 -14.34 7.10 -4.60
C ALA A 153 -15.02 6.96 -3.23
N GLY A 154 -15.10 5.77 -2.66
CA GLY A 154 -15.79 5.51 -1.38
C GLY A 154 -15.06 5.99 -0.11
N GLY A 155 -14.39 7.15 -0.14
CA GLY A 155 -13.74 7.76 1.02
C GLY A 155 -14.20 9.22 1.18
N ASP A 156 -14.85 9.51 2.29
CA ASP A 156 -15.42 10.79 2.70
C ASP A 156 -14.37 11.91 2.79
N GLY A 157 -14.54 12.94 1.95
CA GLY A 157 -13.64 14.09 1.78
C GLY A 157 -13.60 15.10 2.93
N GLU A 158 -14.23 14.82 4.08
CA GLU A 158 -14.42 15.80 5.16
C GLU A 158 -13.23 15.90 6.14
N HIS A 159 -12.21 15.04 6.02
CA HIS A 159 -11.05 15.01 6.92
C HIS A 159 -9.77 15.66 6.38
N ASP A 160 -9.66 15.87 5.07
CA ASP A 160 -8.38 16.23 4.42
C ASP A 160 -8.08 17.76 4.42
N ASP A 161 -9.10 18.62 4.52
CA ASP A 161 -8.91 20.08 4.60
C ASP A 161 -8.18 20.53 5.88
N ARG A 162 -8.17 19.69 6.93
CA ARG A 162 -7.46 19.98 8.20
C ARG A 162 -5.99 19.58 8.20
N LEU A 163 -5.58 18.62 7.37
CA LEU A 163 -4.18 18.17 7.31
C LEU A 163 -3.31 19.10 6.43
N LEU A 164 -3.90 19.75 5.43
CA LEU A 164 -3.22 20.77 4.63
C LEU A 164 -2.99 22.08 5.38
N ALA A 165 -3.81 22.39 6.39
CA ALA A 165 -3.70 23.62 7.19
C ALA A 165 -2.67 23.58 8.33
N ALA A 166 -2.10 22.41 8.67
CA ALA A 166 -1.31 22.22 9.88
C ALA A 166 0.21 21.98 9.66
N TRP A 167 0.71 22.09 8.43
CA TRP A 167 2.13 21.82 8.15
C TRP A 167 3.01 23.06 8.39
N PRO A 168 3.96 23.05 9.35
CA PRO A 168 4.84 24.19 9.57
C PRO A 168 5.96 24.21 8.52
N GLN A 169 6.21 25.39 7.94
CA GLN A 169 7.44 25.66 7.21
C GLN A 169 8.59 25.91 8.20
N GLY A 170 9.55 24.98 8.24
CA GLY A 170 10.88 25.20 8.81
C GLY A 170 11.06 24.79 10.28
N ALA A 171 11.85 23.74 10.51
CA ALA A 171 13.00 23.73 11.42
C ALA A 171 13.59 22.30 11.48
N SER A 172 14.81 22.19 10.98
CA SER A 172 15.71 21.06 11.19
C SER A 172 16.31 21.16 12.59
N THR A 173 16.20 20.10 13.40
CA THR A 173 17.30 19.49 14.19
C THR A 173 16.74 18.45 15.15
N TRP A 174 17.31 17.24 15.13
CA TRP A 174 17.08 16.18 16.12
C TRP A 174 18.45 15.74 16.68
N PRO A 175 18.59 15.43 17.99
CA PRO A 175 19.89 15.12 18.61
C PRO A 175 20.22 13.61 18.53
N PRO A 176 21.47 13.20 18.87
CA PRO A 176 21.96 11.86 18.58
C PRO A 176 21.56 10.85 19.67
N ASP A 177 21.40 9.59 19.26
CA ASP A 177 21.18 8.46 20.15
C ASP A 177 22.37 7.49 20.05
N ASP A 178 22.88 7.09 21.21
CA ASP A 178 24.08 6.29 21.38
C ASP A 178 23.68 4.93 21.99
N GLN A 179 24.15 3.86 21.34
CA GLN A 179 24.31 2.48 21.82
C GLN A 179 23.06 1.59 22.05
N LEU A 180 22.88 0.63 21.14
CA LEU A 180 22.92 -0.83 21.40
C LEU A 180 22.77 -1.59 20.07
N GLN A 181 23.83 -2.27 19.60
CA GLN A 181 23.82 -3.10 18.39
C GLN A 181 23.42 -4.57 18.68
N PRO A 182 22.61 -5.19 17.80
CA PRO A 182 22.76 -6.58 17.39
C PRO A 182 23.47 -6.71 16.01
N PRO A 183 24.19 -7.83 15.73
CA PRO A 183 24.95 -8.06 14.48
C PRO A 183 24.05 -8.39 13.26
N PRO A 184 24.59 -8.42 12.02
CA PRO A 184 23.96 -7.76 10.88
C PRO A 184 23.08 -8.68 10.02
N GLY A 185 21.83 -8.28 9.86
CA GLY A 185 21.10 -8.35 8.60
C GLY A 185 20.51 -6.96 8.36
N PRO A 186 20.44 -6.45 7.12
CA PRO A 186 19.98 -5.08 6.89
C PRO A 186 18.57 -4.92 7.44
N SER A 187 18.40 -3.95 8.34
CA SER A 187 17.07 -3.67 8.90
C SER A 187 16.18 -3.01 7.85
N LEU A 188 14.85 -3.13 7.98
CA LEU A 188 13.90 -2.41 7.13
C LEU A 188 14.15 -0.88 7.16
N ALA A 189 14.71 -0.35 8.26
CA ALA A 189 15.11 1.04 8.40
C ALA A 189 16.35 1.40 7.56
N GLU A 190 17.30 0.48 7.36
CA GLU A 190 18.42 0.66 6.43
C GLU A 190 17.99 0.58 4.96
N TYR A 191 16.91 -0.16 4.68
CA TYR A 191 16.26 -0.18 3.36
C TYR A 191 15.50 1.12 3.06
N ILE A 192 14.86 1.72 4.06
CA ILE A 192 14.11 2.99 3.94
C ILE A 192 15.05 4.19 3.70
N VAL A 193 16.33 4.08 4.06
CA VAL A 193 17.38 5.08 3.76
C VAL A 193 18.32 4.58 2.65
N MET A 194 17.79 3.91 1.63
CA MET A 194 18.56 3.67 0.42
C MET A 194 18.68 4.97 -0.36
N SER A 195 19.90 5.50 -0.44
CA SER A 195 20.20 6.58 -1.37
C SER A 195 19.97 6.09 -2.82
N PRO A 196 19.59 6.99 -3.75
CA PRO A 196 19.46 6.65 -5.17
C PRO A 196 20.63 5.81 -5.72
N ALA A 197 21.85 6.22 -5.39
CA ALA A 197 23.07 5.52 -5.81
C ALA A 197 23.28 4.14 -5.17
N ARG A 198 22.71 3.90 -3.98
CA ARG A 198 22.74 2.57 -3.34
C ARG A 198 21.71 1.64 -3.99
N PHE A 199 20.50 2.12 -4.25
CA PHE A 199 19.48 1.36 -4.98
C PHE A 199 19.97 0.96 -6.37
N GLU A 200 20.53 1.91 -7.13
CA GLU A 200 21.11 1.62 -8.44
C GLU A 200 22.23 0.59 -8.39
N ARG A 201 23.08 0.63 -7.35
CA ARG A 201 24.17 -0.33 -7.16
C ARG A 201 23.65 -1.72 -6.80
N GLU A 202 22.72 -1.83 -5.86
CA GLU A 202 22.15 -3.11 -5.45
C GLU A 202 21.37 -3.76 -6.60
N VAL A 203 20.65 -2.97 -7.40
CA VAL A 203 20.01 -3.45 -8.64
C VAL A 203 21.06 -3.89 -9.67
N ALA A 204 22.11 -3.10 -9.90
CA ALA A 204 23.18 -3.47 -10.83
C ALA A 204 23.96 -4.72 -10.39
N GLU A 205 24.14 -4.91 -9.10
CA GLU A 205 24.80 -6.09 -8.51
C GLU A 205 23.92 -7.34 -8.61
N LEU A 206 22.59 -7.20 -8.44
CA LEU A 206 21.65 -8.31 -8.56
C LEU A 206 21.48 -8.81 -10.01
N TYR A 207 21.57 -7.90 -10.99
CA TYR A 207 21.18 -8.19 -12.38
C TYR A 207 22.33 -8.13 -13.39
N GLY A 208 23.50 -7.63 -13.01
CA GLY A 208 24.62 -7.41 -13.93
C GLY A 208 24.41 -6.22 -14.87
N ASP A 209 25.50 -5.53 -15.22
CA ASP A 209 25.46 -4.28 -16.03
C ASP A 209 25.04 -4.54 -17.49
N GLU A 210 25.11 -5.79 -17.98
CA GLU A 210 24.69 -6.16 -19.34
C GLU A 210 23.16 -6.28 -19.49
N ASP A 211 22.45 -6.92 -18.55
CA ASP A 211 20.99 -7.08 -18.64
C ASP A 211 20.26 -5.73 -18.52
N LEU A 212 20.79 -4.83 -17.71
CA LEU A 212 20.32 -3.45 -17.61
C LEU A 212 20.58 -2.63 -18.88
N ARG A 213 21.67 -2.90 -19.63
CA ARG A 213 21.98 -2.22 -20.90
C ARG A 213 21.01 -2.59 -22.03
N TYR A 214 20.49 -3.81 -22.04
CA TYR A 214 19.60 -4.28 -23.11
C TYR A 214 18.10 -4.02 -22.84
N GLY A 215 17.76 -3.33 -21.75
CA GLY A 215 16.36 -3.14 -21.36
C GLY A 215 15.64 -4.47 -21.09
N LEU A 216 16.42 -5.50 -20.74
CA LEU A 216 15.96 -6.76 -20.19
C LEU A 216 16.07 -6.61 -18.68
N VAL A 217 15.18 -5.82 -18.07
CA VAL A 217 15.01 -5.91 -16.62
C VAL A 217 14.48 -7.33 -16.38
N PRO A 218 15.27 -8.22 -15.73
CA PRO A 218 14.79 -9.56 -15.44
C PRO A 218 13.51 -9.40 -14.63
N LEU A 219 12.49 -10.21 -14.94
CA LEU A 219 11.27 -10.20 -14.15
C LEU A 219 11.68 -10.44 -12.69
N PRO A 220 11.33 -9.51 -11.79
CA PRO A 220 11.78 -9.56 -10.41
C PRO A 220 11.37 -10.89 -9.76
N THR A 221 12.23 -11.41 -8.90
CA THR A 221 11.84 -12.50 -7.99
C THR A 221 10.76 -11.97 -7.03
N ALA A 222 9.93 -12.86 -6.49
CA ALA A 222 8.86 -12.47 -5.57
C ALA A 222 9.34 -11.62 -4.38
N ASP A 223 10.58 -11.86 -3.92
CA ASP A 223 11.20 -11.08 -2.85
C ASP A 223 11.59 -9.67 -3.29
N PHE A 224 12.05 -9.50 -4.54
CA PHE A 224 12.39 -8.18 -5.09
C PHE A 224 11.14 -7.33 -5.35
N ASP A 225 10.05 -7.95 -5.80
CA ASP A 225 8.76 -7.26 -6.02
C ASP A 225 8.27 -6.57 -4.74
N GLN A 226 8.38 -7.24 -3.60
CA GLN A 226 7.95 -6.68 -2.32
C GLN A 226 8.85 -5.52 -1.89
N ILE A 227 10.17 -5.69 -1.99
CA ILE A 227 11.16 -4.64 -1.69
C ILE A 227 10.92 -3.40 -2.54
N ALA A 228 10.74 -3.57 -3.85
CA ALA A 228 10.53 -2.47 -4.77
C ALA A 228 9.16 -1.80 -4.55
N ALA A 229 8.11 -2.56 -4.24
CA ALA A 229 6.81 -2.00 -3.86
C ALA A 229 6.89 -1.17 -2.57
N ASP A 230 7.67 -1.61 -1.59
CA ASP A 230 7.88 -0.90 -0.32
C ASP A 230 8.71 0.37 -0.54
N TRP A 231 9.77 0.32 -1.35
CA TRP A 231 10.55 1.49 -1.74
C TRP A 231 9.69 2.53 -2.48
N MET A 232 8.89 2.09 -3.46
CA MET A 232 7.94 2.96 -4.16
C MET A 232 6.90 3.57 -3.22
N THR A 233 6.49 2.82 -2.19
CA THR A 233 5.58 3.31 -1.15
C THR A 233 6.25 4.37 -0.27
N ALA A 234 7.53 4.19 0.07
CA ALA A 234 8.29 5.14 0.84
C ALA A 234 8.50 6.46 0.08
N GLN A 235 8.84 6.40 -1.21
CA GLN A 235 9.15 7.59 -2.02
C GLN A 235 7.91 8.35 -2.51
N TYR A 236 6.87 7.65 -2.94
CA TYR A 236 5.70 8.25 -3.60
C TYR A 236 4.39 7.96 -2.87
N GLY A 237 4.47 7.52 -1.62
CA GLY A 237 3.32 7.14 -0.81
C GLY A 237 2.58 5.91 -1.37
N ARG A 238 1.36 5.69 -0.86
CA ARG A 238 0.52 4.55 -1.28
C ARG A 238 0.25 4.50 -2.79
N THR A 239 0.22 5.65 -3.46
CA THR A 239 0.05 5.76 -4.91
C THR A 239 1.19 5.08 -5.65
N GLY A 240 2.45 5.34 -5.28
CA GLY A 240 3.61 4.69 -5.89
C GLY A 240 3.62 3.18 -5.73
N GLY A 241 3.43 2.69 -4.50
CA GLY A 241 3.38 1.24 -4.24
C GLY A 241 2.24 0.54 -4.98
N ARG A 242 1.09 1.20 -5.15
CA ARG A 242 -0.03 0.65 -5.94
C ARG A 242 0.30 0.60 -7.42
N LEU A 243 0.85 1.67 -7.99
CA LEU A 243 1.26 1.70 -9.39
C LEU A 243 2.28 0.60 -9.68
N TYR A 244 3.27 0.42 -8.79
CA TYR A 244 4.25 -0.67 -8.89
C TYR A 244 3.59 -2.04 -8.98
N ARG A 245 2.73 -2.38 -8.00
CA ARG A 245 2.02 -3.65 -8.00
C ARG A 245 1.17 -3.87 -9.25
N GLN A 246 0.55 -2.83 -9.78
CA GLN A 246 -0.24 -2.91 -11.02
C GLN A 246 0.65 -3.11 -12.26
N ALA A 247 1.84 -2.52 -12.28
CA ALA A 247 2.78 -2.63 -13.39
C ALA A 247 3.51 -3.99 -13.45
N VAL A 248 3.67 -4.66 -12.32
CA VAL A 248 4.21 -6.04 -12.27
C VAL A 248 3.13 -7.10 -12.42
N ALA A 249 1.88 -6.81 -12.05
CA ALA A 249 0.76 -7.73 -12.23
C ALA A 249 0.43 -7.97 -13.71
N THR A 250 -0.11 -9.15 -14.02
CA THR A 250 -0.70 -9.45 -15.33
C THR A 250 -2.09 -8.82 -15.41
N SER A 251 -2.12 -7.50 -15.60
CA SER A 251 -3.34 -6.67 -15.63
C SER A 251 -3.43 -5.90 -16.95
N PRO A 252 -4.64 -5.61 -17.47
CA PRO A 252 -4.80 -4.70 -18.60
C PRO A 252 -4.26 -3.29 -18.32
N GLU A 253 -4.21 -2.88 -17.03
CA GLU A 253 -3.66 -1.58 -16.60
C GLU A 253 -2.12 -1.56 -16.53
N ARG A 254 -1.46 -2.68 -16.83
CA ARG A 254 0.01 -2.80 -16.74
C ARG A 254 0.75 -1.76 -17.58
N PRO A 255 0.42 -1.51 -18.86
CA PRO A 255 1.18 -0.57 -19.69
C PRO A 255 1.09 0.87 -19.16
N ARG A 256 -0.11 1.28 -18.75
CA ARG A 256 -0.34 2.59 -18.14
C ARG A 256 0.41 2.72 -16.81
N SER A 257 0.33 1.72 -15.94
CA SER A 257 1.00 1.75 -14.64
C SER A 257 2.53 1.81 -14.79
N ALA A 258 3.09 1.04 -15.74
CA ALA A 258 4.50 1.09 -16.10
C ALA A 258 4.91 2.49 -16.57
N TYR A 259 4.13 3.11 -17.45
CA TYR A 259 4.36 4.49 -17.90
C TYR A 259 4.33 5.50 -16.74
N LEU A 260 3.36 5.40 -15.83
CA LEU A 260 3.25 6.30 -14.68
C LEU A 260 4.44 6.16 -13.71
N ILE A 261 4.93 4.94 -13.49
CA ILE A 261 6.16 4.69 -12.71
C ILE A 261 7.36 5.31 -13.41
N ALA A 262 7.50 5.12 -14.72
CA ALA A 262 8.60 5.71 -15.48
C ALA A 262 8.66 7.23 -15.33
N VAL A 263 7.51 7.90 -15.39
CA VAL A 263 7.41 9.35 -15.21
C VAL A 263 7.91 9.77 -13.81
N LEU A 264 7.45 9.10 -12.75
CA LEU A 264 7.86 9.42 -11.37
C LEU A 264 9.38 9.24 -11.18
N LEU A 265 9.91 8.12 -11.67
CA LEU A 265 11.34 7.81 -11.60
C LEU A 265 12.17 8.80 -12.41
N GLY A 266 11.70 9.18 -13.59
CA GLY A 266 12.37 10.15 -14.46
C GLY A 266 12.44 11.54 -13.82
N CYS A 267 11.39 11.98 -13.12
CA CYS A 267 11.41 13.25 -12.38
C CYS A 267 12.49 13.30 -11.28
N ASP A 268 12.77 12.17 -10.63
CA ASP A 268 13.79 12.08 -9.58
C ASP A 268 15.18 11.71 -10.13
N GLY A 269 15.36 11.70 -11.45
CA GLY A 269 16.66 11.49 -12.12
C GLY A 269 17.07 10.03 -12.30
N PHE A 270 16.20 9.07 -11.97
CA PHE A 270 16.44 7.63 -12.16
C PHE A 270 16.27 7.22 -13.63
N THR A 271 17.06 7.82 -14.52
CA THR A 271 16.91 7.70 -15.98
C THR A 271 16.95 6.26 -16.48
N ARG A 272 17.89 5.43 -15.99
CA ARG A 272 17.97 4.00 -16.38
C ARG A 272 16.68 3.23 -16.04
N HIS A 273 16.16 3.41 -14.83
CA HIS A 273 14.94 2.75 -14.39
C HIS A 273 13.71 3.29 -15.14
N SER A 274 13.64 4.59 -15.35
CA SER A 274 12.60 5.23 -16.15
C SER A 274 12.56 4.66 -17.57
N THR A 275 13.70 4.58 -18.25
CA THR A 275 13.82 3.99 -19.61
C THR A 275 13.37 2.53 -19.66
N ALA A 276 13.70 1.74 -18.65
CA ALA A 276 13.25 0.35 -18.58
C ALA A 276 11.72 0.25 -18.49
N TRP A 277 11.09 1.05 -17.62
CA TRP A 277 9.64 1.08 -17.47
C TRP A 277 8.93 1.65 -18.72
N LEU A 278 9.51 2.66 -19.38
CA LEU A 278 9.02 3.14 -20.68
C LEU A 278 9.09 2.04 -21.74
N SER A 279 10.16 1.25 -21.78
CA SER A 279 10.30 0.14 -22.72
C SER A 279 9.23 -0.92 -22.50
N ILE A 280 8.89 -1.24 -21.24
CA ILE A 280 7.79 -2.16 -20.91
C ILE A 280 6.46 -1.61 -21.42
N ALA A 281 6.15 -0.34 -21.14
CA ALA A 281 4.91 0.30 -21.59
C ALA A 281 4.83 0.41 -23.13
N ALA A 282 5.92 0.78 -23.78
CA ALA A 282 6.02 0.93 -25.23
C ALA A 282 5.86 -0.40 -25.97
N ARG A 283 6.50 -1.49 -25.48
CA ARG A 283 6.33 -2.85 -26.04
C ARG A 283 4.89 -3.34 -25.95
N ALA A 284 4.13 -2.84 -24.98
CA ALA A 284 2.70 -3.12 -24.84
C ALA A 284 1.81 -2.15 -25.63
N GLY A 285 2.38 -1.31 -26.51
CA GLY A 285 1.64 -0.41 -27.40
C GLY A 285 1.20 0.90 -26.76
N TYR A 286 1.70 1.27 -25.58
CA TYR A 286 1.29 2.50 -24.92
C TYR A 286 1.94 3.73 -25.58
N GLN A 287 1.22 4.39 -26.48
CA GLN A 287 1.73 5.45 -27.36
C GLN A 287 2.46 6.58 -26.62
N ARG A 288 1.92 7.07 -25.49
CA ARG A 288 2.58 8.12 -24.69
C ARG A 288 3.96 7.70 -24.17
N ALA A 289 4.20 6.41 -23.93
CA ALA A 289 5.51 5.92 -23.52
C ALA A 289 6.52 5.92 -24.67
N ILE A 290 6.06 5.63 -25.89
CA ILE A 290 6.89 5.70 -27.11
C ILE A 290 7.35 7.15 -27.32
N GLU A 291 6.40 8.09 -27.26
CA GLU A 291 6.69 9.52 -27.40
C GLU A 291 7.69 9.99 -26.33
N LEU A 292 7.42 9.68 -25.06
CA LEU A 292 8.28 10.09 -23.96
C LEU A 292 9.69 9.49 -24.04
N ALA A 293 9.83 8.25 -24.52
CA ALA A 293 11.13 7.60 -24.69
C ALA A 293 12.01 8.26 -25.77
N THR A 294 11.43 9.10 -26.64
CA THR A 294 12.17 9.84 -27.67
C THR A 294 12.66 11.22 -27.21
N TYR A 295 12.33 11.64 -25.98
CA TYR A 295 12.76 12.94 -25.47
C TYR A 295 14.29 12.98 -25.29
N PRO A 296 14.99 14.01 -25.85
CA PRO A 296 16.45 14.14 -25.70
C PRO A 296 16.92 14.27 -24.25
N ASP A 297 16.15 14.99 -23.44
CA ASP A 297 16.29 15.06 -22.00
C ASP A 297 15.09 14.37 -21.35
N LEU A 298 15.30 13.11 -20.95
CA LEU A 298 14.25 12.28 -20.37
C LEU A 298 13.72 12.86 -19.04
N THR A 299 14.58 13.48 -18.23
CA THR A 299 14.18 14.08 -16.95
C THR A 299 13.24 15.26 -17.19
N LEU A 300 13.59 16.13 -18.14
CA LEU A 300 12.72 17.24 -18.55
C LEU A 300 11.40 16.74 -19.14
N GLY A 301 11.46 15.75 -20.05
CA GLY A 301 10.27 15.14 -20.63
C GLY A 301 9.33 14.54 -19.57
N CYS A 302 9.88 13.83 -18.58
CA CYS A 302 9.13 13.27 -17.46
C CYS A 302 8.54 14.37 -16.58
N SER A 303 9.26 15.46 -16.31
CA SER A 303 8.75 16.57 -15.51
C SER A 303 7.55 17.27 -16.16
N ILE A 304 7.63 17.56 -17.46
CA ILE A 304 6.51 18.12 -18.24
C ILE A 304 5.32 17.16 -18.20
N THR A 305 5.59 15.88 -18.43
CA THR A 305 4.57 14.83 -18.43
C THR A 305 3.89 14.67 -17.07
N ALA A 306 4.65 14.71 -15.98
CA ALA A 306 4.12 14.66 -14.62
C ALA A 306 3.19 15.85 -14.35
N HIS A 307 3.56 17.06 -14.77
CA HIS A 307 2.69 18.22 -14.64
C HIS A 307 1.37 18.05 -15.42
N LEU A 308 1.43 17.55 -16.67
CA LEU A 308 0.24 17.28 -17.47
C LEU A 308 -0.67 16.21 -16.84
N ILE A 309 -0.09 15.14 -16.30
CA ILE A 309 -0.82 14.10 -15.56
C ILE A 309 -1.48 14.69 -14.31
N GLY A 310 -0.76 15.54 -13.58
CA GLY A 310 -1.28 16.27 -12.42
C GLY A 310 -2.55 17.06 -12.78
N ASN A 311 -2.48 17.86 -13.84
CA ASN A 311 -3.61 18.65 -14.35
C ASN A 311 -4.79 17.76 -14.79
N GLU A 312 -4.52 16.62 -15.42
CA GLU A 312 -5.55 15.66 -15.85
C GLU A 312 -6.32 15.09 -14.63
N TYR A 313 -5.60 14.72 -13.56
CA TYR A 313 -6.20 14.17 -12.34
C TYR A 313 -6.86 15.22 -11.44
N GLU A 314 -6.40 16.47 -11.47
CA GLU A 314 -7.00 17.56 -10.71
C GLU A 314 -8.42 17.89 -11.20
N ARG A 315 -8.66 17.75 -12.51
CA ARG A 315 -10.00 17.94 -13.11
C ARG A 315 -11.00 16.85 -12.72
N ARG A 316 -10.55 15.79 -12.06
CA ARG A 316 -11.36 14.64 -11.62
C ARG A 316 -11.42 14.62 -10.09
N PRO A 317 -12.57 14.98 -9.46
CA PRO A 317 -12.67 15.16 -8.01
C PRO A 317 -12.23 13.93 -7.19
N GLN A 318 -12.44 12.73 -7.73
CA GLN A 318 -12.17 11.46 -7.06
C GLN A 318 -10.68 11.08 -7.03
N THR A 319 -9.82 11.84 -7.71
CA THR A 319 -8.40 11.49 -7.92
C THR A 319 -7.40 12.55 -7.48
N ALA A 320 -7.83 13.54 -6.69
CA ALA A 320 -6.97 14.62 -6.19
C ALA A 320 -5.68 14.15 -5.50
N ARG A 321 -5.69 12.96 -4.87
CA ARG A 321 -4.47 12.39 -4.27
C ARG A 321 -3.42 11.95 -5.30
N ILE A 322 -3.84 11.60 -6.50
CA ILE A 322 -2.92 11.19 -7.58
C ILE A 322 -2.27 12.43 -8.18
N SER A 323 -3.03 13.51 -8.42
CA SER A 323 -2.48 14.75 -8.98
C SER A 323 -1.35 15.32 -8.12
N HIS A 324 -1.54 15.32 -6.79
CA HIS A 324 -0.53 15.80 -5.85
C HIS A 324 0.83 15.11 -5.99
N VAL A 325 0.85 13.78 -6.15
CA VAL A 325 2.11 13.02 -6.30
C VAL A 325 2.88 13.45 -7.55
N PHE A 326 2.17 13.66 -8.67
CA PHE A 326 2.81 14.08 -9.92
C PHE A 326 3.22 15.54 -9.92
N PHE A 327 2.45 16.43 -9.30
CA PHE A 327 2.86 17.82 -9.11
C PHE A 327 4.12 17.94 -8.24
N GLN A 328 4.20 17.16 -7.15
CA GLN A 328 5.38 17.11 -6.30
C GLN A 328 6.60 16.61 -7.07
N ALA A 329 6.46 15.53 -7.85
CA ALA A 329 7.55 14.99 -8.68
C ALA A 329 8.05 16.03 -9.70
N SER A 330 7.15 16.69 -10.43
CA SER A 330 7.49 17.76 -11.38
C SER A 330 8.23 18.92 -10.70
N SER A 331 7.75 19.35 -9.53
CA SER A 331 8.34 20.46 -8.76
C SER A 331 9.75 20.14 -8.25
N ARG A 332 9.98 18.90 -7.81
CA ARG A 332 11.33 18.42 -7.42
C ARG A 332 12.29 18.44 -8.60
N ALA A 333 11.87 17.93 -9.76
CA ALA A 333 12.69 17.94 -10.97
C ALA A 333 13.12 19.38 -11.36
N ALA A 334 12.17 20.33 -11.33
CA ALA A 334 12.45 21.74 -11.61
C ALA A 334 13.44 22.36 -10.61
N SER A 335 13.28 22.04 -9.32
CA SER A 335 14.17 22.53 -8.25
C SER A 335 15.60 21.99 -8.40
N THR A 336 15.75 20.74 -8.85
CA THR A 336 17.07 20.12 -9.10
C THR A 336 17.76 20.78 -10.29
N ALA A 337 17.04 21.02 -11.40
CA ALA A 337 17.59 21.68 -12.59
C ALA A 337 18.10 23.10 -12.31
N GLN A 338 17.42 23.85 -11.43
CA GLN A 338 17.85 25.19 -11.01
C GLN A 338 19.15 25.18 -10.19
N LYS A 339 19.43 24.11 -9.43
CA LYS A 339 20.66 24.00 -8.62
C LYS A 339 21.88 23.63 -9.45
N THR A 340 21.69 23.03 -10.62
CA THR A 340 22.77 22.55 -11.49
C THR A 340 23.15 23.55 -12.61
N SER A 341 22.40 24.65 -12.75
CA SER A 341 22.65 25.71 -13.74
C SER A 341 23.45 26.85 -13.13
#